data_AF-A0A060T452-F1
#
_entry.id   AF-A0A060T452-F1
#
_cell.length_a   1.000
_cell.length_b   1.000
_cell.length_c   1.000
_cell.angle_alpha   90.00
_cell.angle_beta   90.00
_cell.angle_gamma   90.00
#
_symmetry.space_group_name_H-M   'P 1'
#
loop_
_entity.id
_entity.type
_entity.pdbx_description
1 polymer ?
#
loop_
_entity_poly.entity_id
_entity_poly.type
_entity_poly.pdbx_seq_one_letter_code
_entity_poly.pdbx_strand_id
1 'polypeptide(L)'
;MPDIDPVALQKLDAPTRQEIAQWMEAETSKSKVQSSIHNFTDMCWKKCVTHVASANLDAKEEACMRNCLHRFLDTNISIVKQIQQAQR
;
A
#
# COMPACT_ATOMS: atom_id res chain seq x y z
N MET A 1 -8.95 -10.23 -4.08
CA MET A 1 -9.49 -8.99 -4.68
C MET A 1 -10.95 -9.27 -5.01
N PRO A 2 -11.88 -8.30 -4.97
CA PRO A 2 -13.25 -8.59 -5.37
C PRO A 2 -13.26 -8.77 -6.89
N ASP A 3 -13.33 -10.01 -7.35
CA ASP A 3 -13.45 -10.35 -8.76
C ASP A 3 -14.88 -10.03 -9.21
N ILE A 4 -15.07 -8.81 -9.73
CA ILE A 4 -16.36 -8.41 -10.30
C ILE A 4 -16.47 -9.01 -11.69
N ASP A 5 -17.54 -9.76 -11.92
CA ASP A 5 -17.87 -10.34 -13.21
C ASP A 5 -18.07 -9.24 -14.28
N PRO A 6 -17.20 -9.17 -15.30
CA PRO A 6 -17.32 -8.20 -16.39
C PRO A 6 -18.65 -8.30 -17.15
N VAL A 7 -19.26 -9.49 -17.18
CA VAL A 7 -20.53 -9.74 -17.85
C VAL A 7 -21.70 -9.15 -17.06
N ALA A 8 -21.61 -9.14 -15.73
CA ALA A 8 -22.61 -8.49 -14.87
C ALA A 8 -22.59 -6.96 -15.05
N LEU A 9 -21.40 -6.36 -15.22
CA LEU A 9 -21.25 -4.92 -15.44
C LEU A 9 -21.89 -4.45 -16.76
N GLN A 10 -21.85 -5.26 -17.81
CA GLN A 10 -22.43 -4.90 -19.11
C GLN A 10 -23.97 -4.86 -19.09
N LYS A 11 -24.60 -5.61 -18.18
CA LYS A 11 -26.07 -5.69 -18.06
C LYS A 11 -26.69 -4.52 -17.29
N LEU A 12 -25.87 -3.65 -16.71
CA LEU A 12 -26.32 -2.49 -15.93
C LEU A 12 -26.59 -1.29 -16.85
N ASP A 13 -27.52 -0.44 -16.43
CA ASP A 13 -27.81 0.84 -17.09
C ASP A 13 -26.65 1.84 -16.93
N ALA A 14 -26.61 2.85 -17.81
CA ALA A 14 -25.49 3.78 -17.90
C ALA A 14 -25.15 4.52 -16.58
N PRO A 15 -26.11 5.09 -15.82
CA PRO A 15 -25.78 5.76 -14.57
C PRO A 15 -25.27 4.79 -13.50
N THR A 16 -25.85 3.59 -13.35
CA THR A 16 -25.34 2.59 -12.39
C THR A 16 -23.92 2.12 -12.74
N ARG A 17 -23.58 1.96 -14.03
CA ARG A 17 -22.19 1.63 -14.43
C ARG A 17 -21.20 2.71 -14.03
N GLN A 18 -21.58 3.98 -14.16
CA GLN A 18 -20.73 5.11 -13.79
C GLN A 18 -20.50 5.16 -12.27
N GLU A 19 -21.55 4.93 -11.48
CA GLU A 19 -21.46 4.86 -10.02
C GLU A 19 -20.54 3.72 -9.57
N ILE A 20 -20.70 2.53 -10.15
CA ILE A 20 -19.85 1.37 -9.82
C ILE A 20 -18.39 1.61 -10.24
N ALA A 21 -18.15 2.27 -11.37
CA ALA A 21 -16.78 2.61 -11.78
C ALA A 21 -16.11 3.55 -10.76
N GLN A 22 -16.83 4.58 -10.30
CA GLN A 22 -16.32 5.50 -9.26
C GLN A 22 -16.07 4.77 -7.94
N TRP A 23 -17.00 3.92 -7.52
CA TRP A 23 -16.84 3.09 -6.32
C TRP A 23 -15.64 2.14 -6.45
N MET A 24 -15.46 1.52 -7.61
CA MET A 24 -14.36 0.61 -7.90
C MET A 24 -13.01 1.31 -7.83
N GLU A 25 -12.90 2.52 -8.40
CA GLU A 25 -11.67 3.31 -8.31
C GLU A 25 -11.32 3.62 -6.85
N ALA A 26 -12.31 4.02 -6.05
CA ALA A 26 -12.14 4.27 -4.63
C ALA A 26 -11.70 3.01 -3.87
N GLU A 27 -12.34 1.87 -4.11
CA GLU A 27 -12.04 0.61 -3.42
C GLU A 27 -10.69 0.02 -3.85
N THR A 28 -10.35 0.17 -5.13
CA THR A 28 -9.03 -0.21 -5.67
C THR A 28 -7.92 0.63 -5.03
N SER A 29 -8.15 1.93 -4.86
CA SER A 29 -7.21 2.82 -4.17
C SER A 29 -6.97 2.38 -2.73
N LYS A 30 -8.03 2.08 -1.97
CA LYS A 30 -7.92 1.54 -0.61
C LYS A 30 -7.15 0.22 -0.58
N SER A 31 -7.46 -0.70 -1.50
CA SER A 31 -6.78 -2.01 -1.57
C SER A 31 -5.27 -1.87 -1.83
N LYS A 32 -4.87 -0.91 -2.69
CA LYS A 32 -3.45 -0.59 -2.92
C LYS A 32 -2.77 -0.07 -1.65
N VAL A 33 -3.42 0.82 -0.90
CA VAL A 33 -2.91 1.32 0.38
C VAL A 33 -2.75 0.17 1.38
N GLN A 34 -3.77 -0.69 1.54
CA GLN A 34 -3.70 -1.84 2.45
C GLN A 34 -2.59 -2.82 2.07
N SER A 35 -2.43 -3.12 0.78
CA SER A 35 -1.35 -3.97 0.30
C SER A 35 0.03 -3.38 0.61
N SER A 36 0.16 -2.06 0.51
CA SER A 36 1.38 -1.33 0.86
C SER A 36 1.65 -1.39 2.36
N ILE A 37 0.62 -1.20 3.20
CA ILE A 37 0.71 -1.33 4.66
C ILE A 37 1.20 -2.73 5.04
N HIS A 38 0.64 -3.78 4.46
CA HIS A 38 1.08 -5.16 4.72
C HIS A 38 2.54 -5.37 4.34
N ASN A 39 2.95 -4.90 3.16
CA ASN A 39 4.34 -5.04 2.70
C ASN A 39 5.32 -4.30 3.63
N PHE A 40 5.02 -3.06 4.00
CA PHE A 40 5.87 -2.29 4.91
C PHE A 40 5.89 -2.88 6.31
N THR A 41 4.76 -3.36 6.80
CA THR A 41 4.68 -4.05 8.09
C THR A 41 5.58 -5.29 8.09
N ASP A 42 5.47 -6.17 7.10
CA ASP A 42 6.30 -7.38 7.02
C ASP A 42 7.80 -7.05 6.94
N MET A 43 8.17 -6.09 6.09
CA MET A 43 9.55 -5.68 5.91
C MET A 43 10.14 -5.04 7.17
N CYS A 44 9.43 -4.08 7.76
CA CYS A 44 9.92 -3.34 8.90
C CYS A 44 9.90 -4.17 10.18
N TRP A 45 8.90 -5.05 10.34
CA TRP A 45 8.85 -5.99 11.45
C TRP A 45 10.12 -6.84 11.52
N LYS A 46 10.50 -7.47 10.40
CA LYS A 46 11.72 -8.30 10.30
C LYS A 46 13.01 -7.53 10.59
N LYS A 47 13.01 -6.21 10.43
CA LYS A 47 14.18 -5.34 10.66
C LYS A 47 14.25 -4.78 12.07
N CYS A 48 13.09 -4.49 12.67
CA CYS A 48 13.00 -3.73 13.90
C CYS A 48 12.68 -4.61 15.12
N VAL A 49 11.94 -5.70 14.93
CA VAL A 49 11.56 -6.62 16.01
C VAL A 49 12.43 -7.87 15.90
N THR A 50 13.52 -7.87 16.67
CA THR A 50 14.49 -8.99 16.67
C THR A 50 14.12 -10.08 17.69
N HIS A 51 13.39 -9.73 18.74
CA HIS A 51 12.88 -10.63 19.74
C HIS A 51 11.56 -10.08 20.29
N VAL A 52 10.55 -10.94 20.45
CA VAL A 52 9.25 -10.53 20.99
C VAL A 52 9.27 -10.68 22.51
N ALA A 53 9.51 -9.57 23.21
CA ALA A 53 9.54 -9.54 24.67
C ALA A 53 8.16 -9.28 25.31
N SER A 54 7.25 -8.64 24.59
CA SER A 54 5.91 -8.27 25.08
C SER A 54 4.88 -8.25 23.94
N ALA A 55 3.59 -8.15 24.29
CA ALA A 55 2.52 -8.02 23.30
C ALA A 55 2.52 -6.65 22.59
N ASN A 56 3.15 -5.64 23.19
CA ASN A 56 3.27 -4.30 22.64
C ASN A 56 4.70 -4.03 22.17
N LEU A 57 4.84 -3.13 21.19
CA LEU A 57 6.15 -2.62 20.80
C LEU A 57 6.72 -1.76 21.92
N ASP A 58 8.02 -1.93 22.19
CA ASP A 58 8.73 -0.99 23.05
C ASP A 58 9.05 0.33 22.31
N ALA A 59 9.50 1.35 23.06
CA ALA A 59 9.77 2.67 22.48
C ALA A 59 10.85 2.65 21.36
N LYS A 60 11.81 1.71 21.42
CA LYS A 60 12.85 1.57 20.39
C LYS A 60 12.29 0.88 19.15
N GLU A 61 11.49 -0.15 19.33
CA GLU A 61 10.81 -0.85 18.23
C GLU A 61 9.86 0.08 17.49
N GLU A 62 9.04 0.86 18.20
CA GLU A 62 8.16 1.86 17.59
C GLU A 62 8.94 2.91 16.79
N ALA A 63 10.03 3.44 17.36
CA ALA A 63 10.88 4.42 16.69
C ALA A 63 11.55 3.82 15.46
N CYS A 64 12.02 2.57 15.55
CA CYS A 64 12.59 1.84 14.42
C CYS A 64 11.55 1.64 13.31
N MET A 65 10.34 1.20 13.63
CA MET A 65 9.27 0.98 12.65
C MET A 65 8.93 2.26 11.88
N ARG A 66 8.78 3.41 12.57
CA ARG A 66 8.58 4.71 11.94
C ARG A 66 9.74 5.09 11.00
N ASN A 67 10.98 4.92 11.46
CA ASN A 67 12.17 5.24 10.68
C ASN A 67 12.33 4.31 9.47
N CYS A 68 12.02 3.03 9.62
CA CYS A 68 12.09 2.04 8.54
C CYS A 68 11.17 2.44 7.37
N LEU A 69 9.91 2.77 7.67
CA LEU A 69 8.96 3.21 6.66
C LEU A 69 9.42 4.51 5.98
N HIS A 70 9.78 5.55 6.74
CA HIS A 70 10.26 6.82 6.17
C HIS A 70 11.46 6.60 5.25
N ARG A 71 12.48 5.87 5.71
CA ARG A 71 13.68 5.62 4.90
C ARG A 71 13.38 4.87 3.61
N PHE A 72 12.43 3.92 3.64
CA PHE A 72 12.01 3.22 2.43
C PHE A 72 11.36 4.20 1.44
N LEU A 73 10.42 5.02 1.89
CA LEU A 73 9.72 6.00 1.04
C LEU A 73 10.69 7.03 0.45
N ASP A 74 11.57 7.60 1.27
CA ASP A 74 12.58 8.57 0.83
C ASP A 74 13.51 7.97 -0.24
N THR A 75 13.96 6.74 -0.01
CA THR A 75 14.83 6.02 -0.95
C THR A 75 14.08 5.71 -2.25
N ASN A 76 12.82 5.25 -2.16
CA ASN A 76 12.01 4.94 -3.33
C ASN A 76 11.81 6.20 -4.21
N ILE A 77 11.45 7.33 -3.61
CA ILE A 77 11.31 8.61 -4.30
C ILE A 77 12.63 9.03 -4.95
N SER A 78 13.76 8.89 -4.24
CA SER A 78 15.09 9.21 -4.76
C SER A 78 15.44 8.35 -5.98
N ILE A 79 15.19 7.04 -5.92
CA ILE A 79 15.44 6.11 -7.03
C ILE A 79 14.59 6.48 -8.25
N VAL A 80 13.28 6.71 -8.06
CA VAL A 80 12.38 7.09 -9.15
C VAL A 80 12.83 8.40 -9.81
N LYS A 81 13.23 9.40 -9.02
CA LYS A 81 13.78 10.66 -9.55
C LYS A 81 15.03 10.43 -10.40
N GLN A 82 15.95 9.57 -9.95
CA GLN A 82 17.16 9.24 -10.71
C GLN A 82 16.85 8.51 -12.01
N ILE A 83 15.91 7.55 -11.99
CA ILE A 83 15.47 6.85 -13.20
C ILE A 83 14.87 7.83 -14.21
N GLN A 84 14.00 8.75 -13.76
CA GLN A 84 13.40 9.77 -14.63
C GLN A 84 14.43 10.73 -15.22
N GLN A 85 15.52 11.01 -14.50
CA GLN A 85 16.64 11.82 -15.02
C GLN A 85 17.47 11.05 -16.06
N ALA A 86 17.70 9.76 -15.84
CA ALA A 86 18.48 8.91 -16.74
C ALA A 86 17.74 8.51 -18.03
N GLN A 87 16.41 8.65 -18.06
CA GLN A 87 15.58 8.43 -19.26
C GLN A 87 15.46 9.66 -20.16
N ARG A 88 16.13 10.77 -19.81
CA ARG A 88 16.24 11.98 -20.63
C ARG A 88 17.57 11.98 -21.37
#